data_AF-K1RHX6-F1
#
_entry.id   AF-K1RHX6-F1
#
_cell.length_a   1.000
_cell.length_b   1.000
_cell.length_c   1.000
_cell.angle_alpha   90.00
_cell.angle_beta   90.00
_cell.angle_gamma   90.00
#
_symmetry.space_group_name_H-M   'P 1'
#
loop_
_entity.id
_entity.type
_entity.pdbx_description
1 polymer ?
#
loop_
_entity_poly.entity_id
_entity_poly.type
_entity_poly.pdbx_seq_one_letter_code
_entity_poly.pdbx_strand_id
1 'polypeptide(L)' 'MFSEELEKIDWEETTKTIYSKTESDVLRALGKEHCDVDDFMALISP' A
#
# COMPACT_ATOMS: atom_id res chain seq x y z
N MET A 1 -21.03 -2.54 10.41
CA MET A 1 -21.10 -2.66 8.92
C MET A 1 -19.69 -2.49 8.34
N PHE A 2 -19.40 -2.86 7.09
CA PHE A 2 -18.06 -2.64 6.50
C PHE A 2 -17.61 -1.16 6.51
N SER A 3 -18.57 -0.23 6.47
CA SER A 3 -18.33 1.21 6.60
C SER A 3 -17.67 1.62 7.92
N GLU A 4 -17.98 0.94 9.04
CA GLU A 4 -17.37 1.22 10.35
C GLU A 4 -15.88 0.86 10.37
N GLU A 5 -15.43 -0.07 9.53
CA GLU A 5 -13.99 -0.39 9.41
C GLU A 5 -13.25 0.68 8.59
N LEU A 6 -13.89 1.25 7.57
CA LEU A 6 -13.32 2.34 6.77
C LEU A 6 -13.13 3.62 7.59
N GLU A 7 -14.02 3.87 8.56
CA GLU A 7 -13.92 5.01 9.47
C GLU A 7 -12.73 4.92 10.44
N LYS A 8 -12.19 3.71 10.68
CA LYS A 8 -11.01 3.50 11.53
C LYS A 8 -9.70 3.76 10.81
N ILE A 9 -9.73 3.91 9.48
CA ILE A 9 -8.52 4.11 8.69
C ILE A 9 -8.10 5.58 8.79
N ASP A 10 -6.88 5.80 9.26
CA ASP A 10 -6.22 7.09 9.08
C ASP A 10 -5.78 7.21 7.61
N TRP A 11 -6.59 7.92 6.82
CA TRP A 11 -6.35 8.12 5.40
C TRP A 11 -5.10 8.95 5.11
N GLU A 12 -4.71 9.85 6.02
CA GLU A 12 -3.52 10.68 5.85
C GLU A 12 -2.26 9.83 6.08
N GLU A 13 -2.23 9.05 7.15
CA GLU A 13 -1.14 8.10 7.42
C GLU A 13 -1.03 7.06 6.30
N THR A 14 -2.15 6.48 5.88
CA THR A 14 -2.19 5.48 4.80
C THR A 14 -1.61 6.04 3.50
N THR A 15 -1.96 7.29 3.15
CA THR A 15 -1.43 7.97 1.96
C THR A 15 0.08 8.21 2.08
N LYS A 16 0.56 8.65 3.25
CA LYS A 16 2.00 8.82 3.51
C LYS A 16 2.75 7.50 3.37
N THR A 17 2.20 6.40 3.89
CA THR A 17 2.80 5.07 3.74
C THR A 17 2.92 4.67 2.28
N ILE A 18 1.87 4.87 1.47
CA ILE A 18 1.92 4.62 0.02
C ILE A 18 3.01 5.47 -0.64
N TYR A 19 3.08 6.76 -0.35
CA TYR A 19 4.02 7.69 -1.01
C TYR A 19 5.47 7.51 -0.55
N SER A 20 5.67 6.82 0.58
CA SER A 20 7.01 6.52 1.09
C SER A 20 7.68 5.31 0.43
N LYS A 21 6.95 4.58 -0.42
CA LYS A 21 7.46 3.37 -1.08
C LYS A 21 8.58 3.71 -2.05
N THR A 22 9.56 2.82 -2.12
CA THR A 22 10.79 3.04 -2.89
C THR A 22 10.80 2.17 -4.15
N GLU A 23 11.70 2.51 -5.09
CA GLU A 23 11.95 1.66 -6.27
C GLU A 23 12.29 0.21 -5.89
N SER A 24 13.01 0.01 -4.78
CA SER A 24 13.34 -1.34 -4.31
C SER A 24 12.09 -2.11 -3.87
N ASP A 25 11.11 -1.43 -3.26
CA ASP A 25 9.84 -2.04 -2.88
C ASP A 25 9.02 -2.44 -4.11
N VAL A 26 9.03 -1.58 -5.15
CA VAL A 26 8.37 -1.85 -6.43
C VAL A 26 8.98 -3.07 -7.12
N LEU A 27 10.31 -3.13 -7.22
CA LEU A 27 11.01 -4.26 -7.84
C LEU A 27 10.75 -5.57 -7.09
N ARG A 28 10.70 -5.52 -5.75
CA ARG A 28 10.33 -6.66 -4.91
C ARG A 28 8.90 -7.13 -5.18
N ALA A 29 7.94 -6.20 -5.28
CA ALA A 29 6.54 -6.50 -5.58
C ALA A 29 6.38 -7.14 -6.97
N LEU A 30 7.03 -6.58 -8.00
CA LEU A 30 6.99 -7.10 -9.37
C LEU A 30 7.57 -8.52 -9.51
N GLY A 31 8.48 -8.91 -8.62
CA GLY A 31 9.07 -10.25 -8.60
C GLY A 31 8.21 -11.32 -7.92
N LYS A 32 7.10 -10.97 -7.27
CA LYS A 32 6.23 -11.91 -6.55
C LYS A 32 5.13 -12.46 -7.46
N GLU A 33 4.84 -13.75 -7.32
CA GLU A 33 3.68 -14.39 -7.97
C GLU A 33 2.35 -13.94 -7.32
N HIS A 34 2.36 -13.71 -6.01
CA HIS A 34 1.22 -13.20 -5.25
C HIS A 34 1.65 -12.02 -4.38
N CYS A 35 1.07 -10.85 -4.65
CA CYS A 35 1.31 -9.62 -3.92
C CYS A 35 0.46 -9.55 -2.64
N ASP A 36 1.06 -8.98 -1.59
CA ASP A 36 0.36 -8.58 -0.37
C ASP A 36 -0.05 -7.09 -0.42
N VAL A 37 -0.61 -6.59 0.69
CA VAL A 37 -1.08 -5.20 0.78
C VAL A 37 0.07 -4.20 0.67
N ASP A 38 1.24 -4.53 1.21
CA ASP A 38 2.41 -3.65 1.17
C ASP A 38 2.98 -3.56 -0.24
N ASP A 39 2.99 -4.69 -0.95
CA ASP A 39 3.34 -4.74 -2.37
C ASP A 39 2.37 -3.91 -3.21
N PHE A 40 1.06 -4.02 -2.95
CA PHE A 40 0.08 -3.20 -3.65
C PHE A 40 0.31 -1.71 -3.42
N MET A 41 0.59 -1.29 -2.18
CA MET A 41 0.97 0.09 -1.86
C MET A 41 2.20 0.54 -2.65
N ALA A 42 3.22 -0.31 -2.79
CA ALA A 42 4.40 -0.01 -3.60
C ALA A 42 4.06 0.20 -5.08
N LEU A 43 3.21 -0.66 -5.64
CA LEU A 43 2.84 -0.62 -7.06
C LEU A 43 1.97 0.58 -7.45
N ILE A 44 1.28 1.21 -6.50
CA ILE A 44 0.46 2.42 -6.72
C ILE A 44 1.13 3.70 -6.21
N SER A 45 2.35 3.60 -5.67
CA SER A 45 3.11 4.75 -5.22
C SER A 45 3.48 5.65 -6.41
N PRO A 46 3.38 6.99 -6.28
CA PRO A 46 3.72 7.93 -7.35
C PRO A 46 5.17 7.89 -7.82
#